data_AF-A0A1U9K8D0-F1
#
_entry.id   AF-A0A1U9K8D0-F1
#
_cell.length_a   1.000
_cell.length_b   1.000
_cell.length_c   1.000
_cell.angle_alpha   90.00
_cell.angle_beta   90.00
_cell.angle_gamma   90.00
#
_symmetry.space_group_name_H-M   'P 1'
#
loop_
_entity.id
_entity.type
_entity.pdbx_description
1 polymer ?
#
loop_
_entity_poly.entity_id
_entity_poly.type
_entity_poly.pdbx_seq_one_letter_code
_entity_poly.pdbx_strand_id
1 'polypeptide(L)'
;MLKMITELYEHMITPLVIFVTFWLSLRIMGRRAVSELSTFDLAIVVLLGNALTEPISNEGLLPSLFLATVLVGAHLMLDFLSYNNATRKYVVGDTLELIRHGNMNEKNLKKARMTIPNYSAS
;
A
#
# COMPACT_ATOMS: atom_id res chain seq x y z
N MET A 1 -13.12 -6.26 40.80
CA MET A 1 -13.04 -4.79 40.60
C MET A 1 -11.75 -4.37 39.92
N LEU A 2 -10.55 -4.68 40.45
CA LEU A 2 -9.28 -4.37 39.77
C LEU A 2 -9.20 -4.96 38.34
N LYS A 3 -9.52 -6.25 38.16
CA LYS A 3 -9.56 -6.90 36.82
C LYS A 3 -10.42 -6.15 35.80
N MET A 4 -11.57 -5.64 36.22
CA MET A 4 -12.49 -4.93 35.33
C MET A 4 -11.92 -3.59 34.85
N ILE A 5 -11.10 -2.93 35.69
CA ILE A 5 -10.43 -1.68 35.35
C ILE A 5 -9.25 -1.95 34.41
N THR A 6 -8.47 -3.02 34.63
CA THR A 6 -7.37 -3.39 33.72
C THR A 6 -7.88 -3.80 32.34
N GLU A 7 -8.96 -4.58 32.27
CA GLU A 7 -9.60 -4.97 31.00
C GLU A 7 -10.09 -3.74 30.22
N LEU A 8 -10.72 -2.78 30.91
CA LEU A 8 -11.18 -1.52 30.30
C LEU A 8 -10.01 -0.67 29.78
N TYR A 9 -8.90 -0.64 30.53
CA TYR A 9 -7.69 0.11 30.17
C TYR A 9 -6.99 -0.50 28.95
N GLU A 10 -6.87 -1.84 28.88
CA GLU A 10 -6.34 -2.55 27.71
C GLU A 10 -7.22 -2.32 26.47
N HIS A 11 -8.54 -2.32 26.62
CA HIS A 11 -9.47 -2.09 25.51
C HIS A 11 -9.46 -0.64 24.98
N MET A 12 -8.97 0.34 25.75
CA MET A 12 -8.84 1.74 25.30
C MET A 12 -7.48 2.06 24.68
N ILE A 13 -6.40 1.49 25.21
CA ILE A 13 -5.03 1.81 24.74
C ILE A 13 -4.63 1.01 23.52
N THR A 14 -5.01 -0.26 23.46
CA THR A 14 -4.74 -1.14 22.31
C THR A 14 -5.19 -0.53 20.98
N PRO A 15 -6.45 -0.05 20.82
CA PRO A 15 -6.87 0.59 19.56
C PRO A 15 -6.16 1.91 19.28
N LEU A 16 -5.76 2.67 20.32
CA LEU A 16 -4.97 3.90 20.13
C LEU A 16 -3.58 3.58 19.56
N VAL A 17 -2.90 2.57 20.10
CA VAL A 17 -1.59 2.12 19.62
C VAL A 17 -1.68 1.58 18.20
N ILE A 18 -2.70 0.79 17.90
CA ILE A 18 -2.99 0.28 16.56
C ILE A 18 -3.21 1.44 15.57
N PHE A 19 -4.03 2.42 15.95
CA PHE A 19 -4.31 3.58 15.10
C PHE A 19 -3.03 4.36 14.78
N VAL A 20 -2.20 4.65 15.79
CA VAL A 20 -0.93 5.36 15.61
C VAL A 20 0.02 4.54 14.72
N THR A 21 0.09 3.22 14.93
CA THR A 21 0.91 2.31 14.12
C THR A 21 0.46 2.32 12.67
N PHE A 22 -0.84 2.15 12.42
CA PHE A 22 -1.43 2.18 11.07
C PHE A 22 -1.14 3.51 10.37
N TRP A 23 -1.39 4.63 11.07
CA TRP A 23 -1.14 5.96 10.53
C TRP A 23 0.34 6.20 10.20
N LEU A 24 1.25 5.74 11.06
CA LEU A 24 2.68 5.85 10.83
C LEU A 24 3.13 5.00 9.63
N SER A 25 2.63 3.76 9.53
CA SER A 25 2.87 2.88 8.38
C SER A 25 2.45 3.53 7.07
N LEU A 26 1.22 4.05 7.00
CA LEU A 26 0.75 4.77 5.81
C LEU A 26 1.60 6.00 5.49
N ARG A 27 2.07 6.73 6.52
CA ARG A 27 2.93 7.89 6.32
C ARG A 27 4.30 7.52 5.77
N ILE A 28 4.86 6.38 6.19
CA ILE A 28 6.14 5.85 5.68
C ILE A 28 6.01 5.41 4.22
N MET A 29 4.89 4.78 3.84
CA MET A 29 4.58 4.41 2.45
C MET A 29 4.46 5.63 1.51
N GLY A 30 4.30 6.84 2.07
CA GLY A 30 4.39 8.11 1.35
C GLY A 30 3.12 8.48 0.56
N ARG A 31 3.20 9.61 -0.16
CA ARG A 31 2.04 10.19 -0.88
C ARG A 31 1.60 9.39 -2.10
N ARG A 32 2.52 8.65 -2.74
CA ARG A 32 2.21 7.82 -3.92
C ARG A 32 1.23 6.72 -3.57
N ALA A 33 1.48 6.02 -2.47
CA ALA A 33 0.59 4.98 -1.98
C ALA A 33 -0.82 5.47 -1.63
N VAL A 34 -1.07 6.78 -1.45
CA VAL A 34 -2.41 7.31 -1.13
C VAL A 34 -3.06 7.99 -2.35
N SER A 35 -2.28 8.54 -3.28
CA SER A 35 -2.78 9.33 -4.41
C SER A 35 -2.83 8.57 -5.74
N GLU A 36 -1.93 7.61 -5.94
CA GLU A 36 -1.85 6.74 -7.11
C GLU A 36 -1.71 5.31 -6.59
N LEU A 37 -2.71 4.85 -5.84
CA LEU A 37 -2.76 3.52 -5.24
C LEU A 37 -2.48 2.46 -6.33
N SER A 38 -1.24 1.98 -6.36
CA SER A 38 -0.86 0.82 -7.15
C SER A 38 -1.68 -0.38 -6.66
N THR A 39 -1.90 -1.36 -7.53
CA THR A 39 -2.47 -2.66 -7.12
C THR A 39 -1.71 -3.25 -5.92
N PHE A 40 -0.39 -3.00 -5.85
CA PHE A 40 0.46 -3.43 -4.74
C PHE A 40 0.20 -2.64 -3.45
N ASP A 41 0.07 -1.32 -3.55
CA ASP A 41 -0.21 -0.47 -2.38
C ASP A 41 -1.56 -0.84 -1.77
N LEU A 42 -2.58 -1.09 -2.60
CA LEU A 42 -3.88 -1.57 -2.16
C LEU A 42 -3.78 -2.90 -1.41
N ALA A 43 -3.06 -3.87 -1.96
CA ALA A 43 -2.88 -5.17 -1.33
C ALA A 43 -2.23 -5.03 0.05
N ILE A 44 -1.20 -4.19 0.18
CA ILE A 44 -0.48 -4.01 1.44
C ILE A 44 -1.35 -3.29 2.46
N VAL A 45 -2.12 -2.26 2.09
CA VAL A 45 -3.05 -1.58 3.00
C VAL A 45 -4.07 -2.56 3.58
N VAL A 46 -4.62 -3.45 2.75
CA VAL A 46 -5.57 -4.49 3.18
C VAL A 46 -4.91 -5.48 4.15
N LEU A 47 -3.71 -5.96 3.81
CA LEU A 47 -2.95 -6.87 4.67
C LEU A 47 -2.59 -6.22 6.01
N LEU A 48 -2.19 -4.94 5.99
CA LEU A 48 -1.85 -4.17 7.18
C LEU A 48 -3.07 -3.99 8.09
N GLY A 49 -4.24 -3.69 7.51
CA GLY A 49 -5.49 -3.58 8.25
C GLY A 49 -5.90 -4.90 8.93
N ASN A 50 -5.71 -6.03 8.25
CA ASN A 50 -5.98 -7.35 8.83
C ASN A 50 -5.02 -7.65 10.01
N ALA A 51 -3.71 -7.51 9.79
CA ALA A 51 -2.69 -7.80 10.80
C ALA A 51 -2.84 -6.95 12.08
N LEU A 52 -3.37 -5.73 11.94
CA LEU A 52 -3.61 -4.80 13.05
C LEU A 52 -4.97 -4.99 13.72
N THR A 53 -5.89 -5.77 13.14
CA THR A 53 -7.18 -6.14 13.75
C THR A 53 -7.05 -7.41 14.61
N GLU A 54 -6.09 -8.27 14.27
CA GLU A 54 -5.76 -9.52 14.98
C GLU A 54 -5.40 -9.40 16.49
N PRO A 55 -4.72 -8.35 17.00
CA PRO A 55 -4.37 -8.25 18.42
C PRO A 55 -5.61 -8.00 19.30
N ILE A 56 -6.73 -7.59 18.71
CA ILE A 56 -8.02 -7.45 19.40
C ILE A 56 -8.61 -8.84 19.72
N SER A 57 -8.13 -9.89 19.04
CA SER A 57 -8.71 -11.24 19.04
C SER A 57 -7.86 -12.34 19.69
N ASN A 58 -6.94 -12.01 20.60
CA ASN A 58 -6.24 -12.90 21.58
C ASN A 58 -4.71 -13.07 21.47
N GLU A 59 -4.01 -12.49 20.49
CA GLU A 59 -2.54 -12.70 20.35
C GLU A 59 -1.67 -11.61 21.01
N GLY A 60 -2.28 -10.53 21.49
CA GLY A 60 -1.56 -9.41 22.11
C GLY A 60 -0.93 -8.45 21.09
N LEU A 61 -0.48 -7.28 21.55
CA LEU A 61 -0.01 -6.19 20.68
C LEU A 61 1.31 -6.48 19.94
N LEU A 62 2.18 -7.28 20.54
CA LEU A 62 3.55 -7.53 20.08
C LEU A 62 3.60 -8.23 18.70
N PRO A 63 2.89 -9.35 18.47
CA PRO A 63 2.82 -10.00 17.17
C PRO A 63 2.33 -9.08 16.05
N SER A 64 1.31 -8.26 16.32
CA SER A 64 0.74 -7.35 15.32
C SER A 64 1.65 -6.19 14.97
N LEU A 65 2.36 -5.64 15.96
CA LEU A 65 3.42 -4.64 15.73
C LEU A 65 4.56 -5.23 14.88
N PHE A 66 4.94 -6.48 15.15
CA PHE A 66 5.96 -7.18 14.36
C PHE A 66 5.48 -7.40 12.91
N LEU A 67 4.27 -7.93 12.72
CA LEU A 67 3.67 -8.11 11.39
C LEU A 67 3.57 -6.80 10.61
N ALA A 68 3.08 -5.73 11.24
CA ALA A 68 3.00 -4.41 10.61
C ALA A 68 4.39 -3.91 10.19
N THR A 69 5.40 -4.09 11.03
CA THR A 69 6.79 -3.71 10.72
C THR A 69 7.35 -4.50 9.53
N VAL A 70 7.11 -5.81 9.48
CA VAL A 70 7.53 -6.67 8.36
C VAL A 70 6.83 -6.27 7.06
N LEU A 71 5.53 -5.99 7.10
CA LEU A 71 4.76 -5.56 5.93
C LEU A 71 5.24 -4.21 5.39
N VAL A 72 5.47 -3.23 6.26
CA VAL A 72 6.02 -1.92 5.86
C VAL A 72 7.44 -2.08 5.32
N GLY A 73 8.27 -2.91 5.95
CA GLY A 73 9.62 -3.20 5.46
C GLY A 73 9.60 -3.82 4.06
N ALA A 74 8.71 -4.78 3.82
CA ALA A 74 8.51 -5.39 2.52
C ALA A 74 8.02 -4.38 1.47
N HIS A 75 7.09 -3.49 1.83
CA HIS A 75 6.65 -2.40 0.97
C HIS A 75 7.82 -1.52 0.52
N LEU A 76 8.60 -1.01 1.48
CA LEU A 76 9.77 -0.17 1.21
C LEU A 76 10.81 -0.88 0.33
N MET A 77 10.99 -2.19 0.54
CA MET A 77 11.91 -2.99 -0.25
C MET A 77 11.42 -3.16 -1.71
N LEU A 78 10.11 -3.36 -1.92
CA LEU A 78 9.50 -3.40 -3.25
C LEU A 78 9.55 -2.04 -3.95
N ASP A 79 9.31 -0.95 -3.22
CA ASP A 79 9.44 0.42 -3.73
C ASP A 79 10.86 0.71 -4.18
N PHE A 80 11.85 0.32 -3.36
CA PHE A 80 13.26 0.45 -3.71
C PHE A 80 13.62 -0.39 -4.95
N LEU A 81 13.18 -1.65 -5.03
CA LEU A 81 13.39 -2.49 -6.21
C LEU A 81 12.69 -1.94 -7.46
N SER A 82 11.56 -1.27 -7.30
CA SER A 82 10.84 -0.64 -8.41
C SER A 82 11.60 0.53 -9.03
N TYR A 83 12.59 1.09 -8.32
CA TYR A 83 13.45 2.14 -8.86
C TYR A 83 14.46 1.62 -9.90
N ASN A 84 14.80 0.33 -9.86
CA ASN A 84 15.75 -0.26 -10.79
C ASN A 84 15.02 -0.88 -12.00
N ASN A 85 15.39 -0.48 -13.22
CA ASN A 85 14.68 -0.85 -14.46
C ASN A 85 14.55 -2.37 -14.68
N ALA A 86 15.51 -3.16 -14.20
CA ALA A 86 15.49 -4.62 -14.33
C ALA A 86 14.43 -5.29 -13.45
N THR A 87 14.23 -4.80 -12.22
CA THR A 87 13.29 -5.35 -11.24
C THR A 87 11.91 -4.70 -11.32
N ARG A 88 11.85 -3.46 -11.83
CA ARG A 88 10.61 -2.72 -12.08
C ARG A 88 9.59 -3.50 -12.91
N LYS A 89 10.04 -4.26 -13.90
CA LYS A 89 9.17 -5.12 -14.73
C LYS A 89 8.49 -6.24 -13.93
N TYR A 90 9.16 -6.80 -12.93
CA TYR A 90 8.63 -7.87 -12.09
C TYR A 90 7.75 -7.34 -10.97
N VAL A 91 8.10 -6.17 -10.42
CA VAL A 91 7.41 -5.57 -9.27
C VAL A 91 6.20 -4.72 -9.69
N VAL A 92 6.33 -3.86 -10.70
CA VAL A 92 5.23 -2.95 -11.13
C VAL A 92 4.50 -3.49 -12.37
N GLY A 93 5.09 -4.47 -13.06
CA GLY A 93 4.66 -4.90 -14.38
C GLY A 93 5.28 -4.05 -15.50
N ASP A 94 5.07 -4.47 -16.75
CA ASP A 94 5.49 -3.67 -17.91
C ASP A 94 4.74 -2.33 -17.90
N THR A 95 5.49 -1.24 -17.73
CA THR A 95 4.93 0.09 -17.93
C THR A 95 4.70 0.27 -19.42
N LEU A 96 3.45 0.26 -19.84
CA LEU A 96 3.09 0.61 -21.21
C LEU A 96 3.40 2.08 -21.41
N GLU A 97 4.54 2.38 -22.03
CA GLU A 97 4.91 3.73 -22.42
C GLU A 97 3.90 4.20 -23.48
N LEU A 98 2.95 5.04 -23.08
CA LEU A 98 1.86 5.51 -23.95
C LEU A 98 2.33 6.65 -24.87
N ILE A 99 3.27 7.47 -24.42
CA ILE A 99 3.82 8.61 -25.15
C ILE A 99 5.34 8.57 -25.04
N ARG A 100 6.04 8.56 -26.18
CA ARG A 100 7.50 8.57 -26.25
C ARG A 100 7.97 9.62 -27.26
N HIS A 101 8.73 10.61 -26.81
CA HIS A 101 9.20 11.73 -27.66
C HIS A 101 8.08 12.44 -28.45
N GLY A 102 6.92 12.66 -27.82
CA GLY A 102 5.78 13.32 -28.47
C GLY A 102 4.96 12.44 -29.42
N ASN A 103 5.39 11.20 -29.70
CA ASN A 103 4.61 10.24 -30.48
C ASN A 103 3.83 9.28 -29.57
N MET A 104 2.52 9.16 -29.85
CA MET A 104 1.67 8.18 -29.17
C MET A 104 1.98 6.77 -29.66
N ASN A 105 2.15 5.83 -28.73
CA ASN A 105 2.37 4.44 -29.06
C ASN A 105 1.02 3.71 -29.14
N GLU A 106 0.42 3.68 -30.33
CA GLU A 106 -0.91 3.09 -30.57
C GLU A 106 -1.00 1.61 -30.14
N LYS A 107 0.09 0.85 -30.26
CA LYS A 107 0.14 -0.55 -29.81
C LYS A 107 -0.03 -0.65 -28.29
N ASN A 108 0.59 0.27 -27.56
CA ASN A 108 0.51 0.33 -26.10
C ASN A 108 -0.84 0.90 -25.65
N LEU A 109 -1.40 1.88 -26.35
CA LEU A 109 -2.76 2.39 -26.10
C LEU A 109 -3.83 1.30 -26.25
N LYS A 110 -3.73 0.49 -27.31
CA LYS A 110 -4.64 -0.66 -27.52
C LYS A 110 -4.50 -1.73 -26.43
N LYS A 111 -3.28 -2.02 -25.99
CA LYS A 111 -3.03 -2.92 -24.84
C LYS A 111 -3.56 -2.35 -23.52
N ALA A 112 -3.49 -1.03 -23.33
CA ALA A 112 -4.05 -0.33 -22.17
C ALA A 112 -5.58 -0.15 -22.24
N ARG A 113 -6.24 -0.64 -23.31
CA ARG A 113 -7.67 -0.44 -23.58
C ARG A 113 -8.08 1.03 -23.56
N MET A 114 -7.16 1.92 -23.93
CA MET A 114 -7.40 3.35 -24.03
C MET A 114 -7.73 3.70 -25.49
N THR A 115 -8.91 4.26 -25.69
CA THR A 115 -9.32 4.83 -26.97
C THR A 115 -8.94 6.31 -26.95
N ILE A 116 -8.13 6.74 -27.91
CA ILE A 116 -7.82 8.17 -28.07
C ILE A 116 -9.08 8.83 -28.62
N PRO A 117 -9.66 9.85 -27.96
CA PRO A 117 -10.70 10.66 -28.59
C PRO A 117 -10.06 11.39 -29.78
N ASN A 118 -10.53 11.10 -31.00
CA ASN A 118 -10.14 11.85 -32.19
C ASN A 118 -10.61 13.30 -32.03
N TYR A 119 -9.74 14.18 -31.52
CA TYR A 119 -9.91 15.62 -31.70
C TYR A 119 -9.40 16.00 -33.09
N SER A 120 -10.11 15.53 -34.12
CA SER A 120 -10.02 16.04 -35.48
C SER A 120 -11.14 17.05 -35.69
N ALA A 121 -10.94 18.27 -35.21
CA ALA A 121 -11.60 19.52 -35.60
C ALA A 121 -10.83 20.63 -34.86
N SER A 122 -10.20 21.60 -35.49
CA SER A 122 -10.54 22.34 -36.71
C SER A 122 -9.29 23.00 -37.27
#